data_AF-A0A101Y455-F1
#
_entry.id   AF-A0A101Y455-F1
#
_cell.length_a   1.000
_cell.length_b   1.000
_cell.length_c   1.000
_cell.angle_alpha   90.00
_cell.angle_beta   90.00
_cell.angle_gamma   90.00
#
_symmetry.space_group_name_H-M   'P 1'
#
loop_
_entity.id
_entity.type
_entity.pdbx_description
1 polymer ?
#
loop_
_entity_poly.entity_id
_entity_poly.type
_entity_poly.pdbx_seq_one_letter_code
_entity_poly.pdbx_strand_id
1 'polypeptide(L)'
;MTGITEFTEVDRVTVLLQQAGLPTEVPASITNRMLVDKMYTDKKVRSGQVRFVVQDGIGAMKTFADGSYSVPVEEEIIMALLEEIRG
;
A
#
# COMPACT_ATOMS: atom_id res chain seq x y z
N MET A 1 7.07 -25.24 -24.32
CA MET A 1 8.10 -24.46 -23.60
C MET A 1 8.20 -23.14 -24.36
N THR A 2 7.48 -22.09 -24.00
CA THR A 2 7.69 -21.22 -22.82
C THR A 2 6.37 -20.65 -22.28
N GLY A 3 6.01 -20.98 -21.04
CA GLY A 3 4.95 -20.27 -20.32
C GLY A 3 5.50 -18.95 -19.80
N ILE A 4 5.02 -17.84 -20.35
CA ILE A 4 5.33 -16.50 -19.88
C ILE A 4 4.08 -16.04 -19.14
N THR A 5 4.08 -16.22 -17.82
CA THR A 5 3.05 -15.68 -16.92
C THR A 5 3.05 -14.16 -17.09
N GLU A 6 1.90 -13.57 -17.42
CA GLU A 6 1.77 -12.11 -17.46
C GLU A 6 1.95 -11.57 -16.04
N PHE A 7 3.03 -10.83 -15.81
CA PHE A 7 3.29 -10.18 -14.53
C PHE A 7 2.56 -8.83 -14.47
N THR A 8 1.77 -8.61 -13.43
CA THR A 8 1.24 -7.29 -13.14
C THR A 8 2.38 -6.35 -12.70
N GLU A 9 2.15 -5.04 -12.76
CA GLU A 9 3.12 -4.08 -12.23
C GLU A 9 3.36 -4.25 -10.72
N VAL A 10 2.34 -4.69 -9.98
CA VAL A 10 2.46 -5.06 -8.56
C VAL A 10 3.44 -6.22 -8.40
N ASP A 11 3.32 -7.28 -9.21
CA ASP A 11 4.22 -8.43 -9.12
C ASP A 11 5.67 -8.04 -9.41
N ARG A 12 5.90 -7.16 -10.39
CA ARG A 12 7.24 -6.66 -10.73
C ARG A 12 7.88 -5.91 -9.56
N VAL A 13 7.10 -5.08 -8.87
CA VAL A 13 7.58 -4.35 -7.68
C VAL A 13 7.85 -5.33 -6.53
N THR A 14 6.95 -6.28 -6.28
CA THR A 14 7.09 -7.30 -5.24
C THR A 14 8.36 -8.14 -5.46
N VAL A 15 8.58 -8.66 -6.67
CA VAL A 15 9.77 -9.43 -7.01
C VAL A 15 11.04 -8.60 -6.83
N LEU A 16 11.04 -7.33 -7.22
CA LEU A 16 12.18 -6.45 -7.04
C LEU A 16 12.52 -6.25 -5.55
N LEU A 17 11.50 -6.03 -4.71
CA LEU A 17 11.68 -5.89 -3.26
C LEU A 17 12.26 -7.18 -2.64
N GLN A 18 11.76 -8.34 -3.06
CA GLN A 18 12.26 -9.65 -2.61
C GLN A 18 13.72 -9.88 -3.05
N GLN A 19 14.06 -9.51 -4.29
CA GLN A 19 15.44 -9.59 -4.79
C GLN A 19 16.40 -8.67 -4.03
N ALA A 20 15.90 -7.53 -3.54
CA ALA A 20 16.63 -6.63 -2.66
C ALA A 20 16.70 -7.12 -1.19
N GLY A 21 16.10 -8.27 -0.86
CA GLY A 21 16.07 -8.82 0.49
C GLY A 21 15.12 -8.08 1.44
N LEU A 22 14.14 -7.34 0.90
CA LEU A 22 13.15 -6.61 1.69
C LEU A 22 11.89 -7.47 1.93
N PRO A 23 11.24 -7.33 3.10
CA PRO A 23 9.99 -8.02 3.37
C PRO A 23 8.87 -7.43 2.50
N THR A 24 8.09 -8.30 1.86
CA THR A 24 6.90 -7.93 1.07
C THR A 24 5.59 -8.30 1.74
N GLU A 25 5.65 -8.92 2.92
CA GLU A 25 4.49 -9.32 3.71
C GLU A 25 4.54 -8.68 5.08
N VAL A 26 3.37 -8.51 5.67
CA VAL A 26 3.25 -7.95 7.01
C VAL A 26 3.54 -9.05 8.05
N PRO A 27 4.50 -8.85 8.98
CA PRO A 27 4.80 -9.85 10.00
C PRO A 27 3.56 -10.28 10.80
N ALA A 28 3.47 -11.58 11.10
CA ALA A 28 2.34 -12.17 11.85
C ALA A 28 2.21 -11.65 13.28
N SER A 29 3.30 -11.14 13.87
CA SER A 29 3.31 -10.56 15.22
C SER A 29 2.66 -9.17 15.30
N ILE A 30 2.42 -8.51 14.16
CA ILE A 30 1.83 -7.18 14.09
C ILE A 30 0.36 -7.32 13.72
N THR A 31 -0.55 -6.76 14.50
CA THR A 31 -1.99 -6.79 14.20
C THR A 31 -2.39 -5.63 13.27
N ASN A 32 -3.54 -5.75 12.60
CA ASN A 32 -4.09 -4.66 11.78
C ASN A 32 -4.32 -3.39 12.61
N ARG A 33 -4.81 -3.55 13.85
CA ARG A 33 -5.00 -2.41 14.77
C ARG A 33 -3.69 -1.69 15.08
N MET A 34 -2.61 -2.44 15.35
CA MET A 34 -1.29 -1.84 15.60
C MET A 34 -0.77 -1.02 14.41
N LEU A 35 -1.05 -1.48 13.18
CA LEU A 35 -0.67 -0.74 11.97
C LEU A 35 -1.46 0.54 11.83
N VAL A 36 -2.78 0.46 11.96
CA VAL A 36 -3.67 1.62 11.85
C VAL A 36 -3.35 2.66 12.91
N ASP A 37 -3.22 2.27 14.18
CA ASP A 37 -2.83 3.18 15.26
C ASP A 37 -1.50 3.87 14.96
N LYS A 38 -0.54 3.15 14.37
CA LYS A 38 0.75 3.72 14.00
C LYS A 38 0.65 4.69 12.82
N MET A 39 -0.17 4.38 11.81
CA MET A 39 -0.45 5.29 10.69
C MET A 39 -1.06 6.60 11.19
N TYR A 40 -1.90 6.55 12.24
CA TYR A 40 -2.47 7.74 12.86
C TYR A 40 -1.46 8.64 13.59
N THR A 41 -0.33 8.08 14.03
CA THR A 41 0.77 8.87 14.61
C THR A 41 1.68 9.51 13.55
N ASP A 42 1.53 9.15 12.26
CA ASP A 42 2.30 9.75 11.18
C ASP A 42 1.80 11.18 10.88
N LYS A 43 2.73 12.10 10.59
CA LYS A 43 2.48 13.54 10.42
C LYS A 43 1.49 13.90 9.29
N LYS A 44 1.04 12.93 8.49
CA LYS A 44 0.16 13.09 7.32
C LYS A 44 -1.33 13.03 7.63
N VAL A 45 -1.72 12.82 8.89
CA VAL A 45 -3.12 12.88 9.30
C VAL A 45 -3.59 14.33 9.38
N ARG A 46 -4.59 14.67 8.56
CA ARG A 46 -5.42 15.88 8.74
C ARG A 46 -6.85 15.41 8.93
N SER A 47 -7.52 15.91 9.97
CA SER A 47 -8.95 15.64 10.23
C SER A 47 -9.34 14.17 10.45
N GLY A 48 -8.43 13.30 10.90
CA GLY A 48 -8.75 11.89 11.20
C GLY A 48 -8.69 10.95 9.98
N GLN A 49 -8.17 11.42 8.85
CA GLN A 49 -7.95 10.60 7.65
C GLN A 49 -6.45 10.40 7.40
N VAL A 50 -6.08 9.17 7.06
CA VAL A 50 -4.71 8.83 6.64
C VAL A 50 -4.59 9.06 5.14
N ARG A 51 -3.55 9.77 4.70
CA ARG A 51 -3.36 10.05 3.27
C ARG A 51 -2.42 9.03 2.64
N PHE A 52 -2.90 8.37 1.59
CA PHE A 52 -2.12 7.41 0.81
C PHE A 52 -1.68 8.02 -0.51
N VAL A 53 -0.48 7.63 -0.92
CA VAL A 53 0.09 7.93 -2.22
C VAL A 53 -0.03 6.68 -3.07
N VAL A 54 -0.60 6.80 -4.27
CA VAL A 54 -0.91 5.68 -5.15
C VAL A 54 -0.13 5.82 -6.46
N GLN A 55 0.26 4.70 -7.04
CA GLN A 55 0.93 4.65 -8.34
C GLN A 55 -0.09 4.25 -9.41
N ASP A 56 -0.09 4.93 -10.56
CA ASP A 56 -0.84 4.48 -11.75
C ASP A 56 -0.03 3.47 -12.57
N GLY A 57 1.28 3.34 -12.28
CA GLY A 57 2.18 2.35 -12.83
C GLY A 57 3.63 2.59 -12.37
N ILE A 58 4.57 1.76 -12.80
CA ILE A 58 5.97 1.90 -12.40
C ILE A 58 6.54 3.22 -12.95
N GLY A 59 6.93 4.12 -12.04
CA GLY A 59 7.43 5.46 -12.38
C GLY A 59 6.34 6.50 -12.62
N ALA A 60 5.06 6.16 -12.43
CA ALA A 60 3.93 7.05 -12.60
C ALA A 60 3.12 7.17 -11.29
N MET A 61 3.16 8.35 -10.69
CA MET A 61 2.38 8.66 -9.49
C MET A 61 0.99 9.14 -9.88
N LYS A 62 -0.04 8.64 -9.19
CA LYS A 62 -1.41 9.09 -9.41
C LYS A 62 -1.56 10.53 -8.92
N THR A 63 -2.11 11.39 -9.78
CA THR A 63 -2.51 12.76 -9.44
C THR A 63 -4.02 12.82 -9.25
N PHE A 64 -4.46 13.45 -8.17
CA PHE A 64 -5.88 13.68 -7.89
C PHE A 64 -6.33 15.04 -8.44
N ALA A 65 -7.65 15.25 -8.49
CA ALA A 65 -8.25 16.44 -9.09
C ALA A 65 -7.81 17.77 -8.46
N ASP A 66 -7.34 17.76 -7.22
CA ASP A 66 -6.77 18.91 -6.50
C ASP A 66 -5.28 19.14 -6.80
N GLY A 67 -4.70 18.39 -7.74
CA GLY A 67 -3.28 18.42 -8.08
C GLY A 67 -2.38 17.75 -7.03
N SER A 68 -2.96 17.11 -6.01
CA SER A 68 -2.19 16.38 -5.00
C SER A 68 -1.80 14.99 -5.50
N TYR A 69 -0.74 14.43 -4.93
CA TYR A 69 -0.32 13.03 -5.15
C TYR A 69 -0.85 12.09 -4.06
N SER A 70 -1.77 12.56 -3.21
CA SER A 70 -2.26 11.78 -2.07
C SER A 70 -3.74 11.96 -1.83
N VAL A 71 -4.43 10.86 -1.57
CA VAL A 71 -5.86 10.83 -1.27
C VAL A 71 -6.08 10.49 0.20
N PRO A 72 -6.97 11.19 0.91
CA PRO A 72 -7.41 10.74 2.22
C PRO A 72 -8.18 9.42 2.09
N VAL A 73 -7.91 8.49 3.00
CA VAL A 73 -8.58 7.20 3.08
C VAL A 73 -9.13 7.04 4.49
N GLU A 74 -10.39 6.62 4.56
CA GLU A 74 -11.08 6.34 5.83
C GLU A 74 -10.53 5.07 6.49
N GLU A 75 -10.54 5.04 7.81
CA GLU A 75 -10.04 3.89 8.59
C GLU A 75 -10.70 2.58 8.18
N GLU A 76 -12.00 2.60 7.95
CA GLU A 76 -12.80 1.42 7.55
C GLU A 76 -12.26 0.79 6.26
N ILE A 77 -11.88 1.61 5.28
CA ILE A 77 -11.29 1.12 4.01
C ILE A 77 -9.91 0.53 4.26
N ILE A 78 -9.09 1.16 5.11
CA ILE A 78 -7.76 0.66 5.46
C ILE A 78 -7.87 -0.70 6.15
N MET A 79 -8.81 -0.84 7.10
CA MET A 79 -9.03 -2.07 7.84
C MET A 79 -9.50 -3.20 6.91
N ALA A 80 -10.48 -2.94 6.04
CA ALA A 80 -10.96 -3.91 5.06
C ALA A 80 -9.83 -4.37 4.12
N LEU A 81 -9.00 -3.44 3.63
CA LEU A 81 -7.85 -3.77 2.79
C LEU A 81 -6.80 -4.61 3.54
N LEU A 82 -6.51 -4.29 4.79
CA LEU A 82 -5.56 -5.05 5.61
C LEU A 82 -6.08 -6.46 5.96
N GLU A 83 -7.40 -6.65 6.01
CA GLU A 83 -8.02 -7.97 6.13
C GLU A 83 -7.90 -8.75 4.82
N GLU A 84 -8.15 -8.11 3.68
CA GLU A 84 -8.01 -8.71 2.35
C GLU A 84 -6.57 -9.15 2.06
N ILE A 85 -5.56 -8.32 2.39
CA ILE A 85 -4.14 -8.64 2.15
C ILE A 85 -3.65 -9.80 3.05
N ARG A 86 -4.32 -10.07 4.16
CA ARG A 86 -3.95 -11.14 5.10
C ARG A 86 -4.77 -12.43 4.93
N GLY A 87 -5.93 -12.35 4.31
CA GLY A 87 -6.81 -13.49 4.01
C GLY A 87 -6.29 -14.33 2.86
#